data_AF-A0A3D3CVX1-F1
#
_entry.id   AF-A0A3D3CVX1-F1
#
_cell.length_a   1.000
_cell.length_b   1.000
_cell.length_c   1.000
_cell.angle_alpha   90.00
_cell.angle_beta   90.00
_cell.angle_gamma   90.00
#
_symmetry.space_group_name_H-M   'P 1'
#
loop_
_entity.id
_entity.type
_entity.pdbx_description
1 polymer ?
#
loop_
_entity_poly.entity_id
_entity_poly.type
_entity_poly.pdbx_seq_one_letter_code
_entity_poly.pdbx_strand_id
1 'polypeptide(L)'
;LDFTAYFGLEHEFTLPGDQLDFTPTIAANASTQNYYNDYYKKRRYMIRKGQKLQSGVATITGTVLEASAFKLLDYEMSLPVNYRIGKCTIHFTPTYSIPVNPAVVAIRAVMNNGTVINKTRSEKIENSFYWTAGVSFSL
;
A
#
# COMPACT_ATOMS: atom_id res chain seq x y z
N LEU A 1 -2.95 -8.37 -16.18
CA LEU A 1 -3.48 -9.32 -15.18
C LEU A 1 -2.72 -9.07 -13.90
N ASP A 2 -3.41 -8.91 -12.78
CA ASP A 2 -2.76 -8.75 -11.48
C ASP A 2 -2.99 -9.99 -10.62
N PHE A 3 -1.95 -10.36 -9.88
CA PHE A 3 -1.97 -11.47 -8.94
C PHE A 3 -1.57 -10.96 -7.57
N THR A 4 -2.26 -11.41 -6.54
CA THR A 4 -1.95 -11.13 -5.14
C THR A 4 -1.98 -12.43 -4.35
N ALA A 5 -1.14 -12.53 -3.34
CA ALA A 5 -1.17 -13.59 -2.35
C ALA A 5 -0.96 -12.99 -0.95
N TYR A 6 -1.69 -13.54 0.00
CA TYR A 6 -1.63 -13.23 1.41
C TYR A 6 -1.31 -14.52 2.15
N PHE A 7 -0.27 -14.50 2.98
CA PHE A 7 0.09 -15.62 3.84
C PHE A 7 0.14 -15.11 5.27
N GLY A 8 -0.65 -15.69 6.17
CA GLY A 8 -0.76 -15.24 7.54
C GLY A 8 -0.74 -16.40 8.54
N LEU A 9 -0.20 -16.13 9.73
CA LEU A 9 -0.35 -16.93 10.92
C LEU A 9 -1.02 -16.06 11.99
N GLU A 10 -2.13 -16.55 12.52
CA GLU A 10 -2.92 -15.87 13.53
C GLU A 10 -3.38 -16.85 14.60
N HIS A 11 -3.59 -16.33 15.80
CA HIS A 11 -4.18 -17.10 16.89
C HIS A 11 -5.02 -16.18 17.76
N GLU A 12 -6.27 -16.54 18.00
CA GLU A 12 -7.16 -15.77 18.89
C GLU A 12 -6.95 -16.19 20.34
N PHE A 13 -6.83 -15.20 21.22
CA PHE A 13 -6.84 -15.39 22.66
C PHE A 13 -8.06 -14.71 23.25
N THR A 14 -8.84 -15.45 24.03
CA THR A 14 -9.99 -14.94 24.78
C THR A 14 -9.69 -15.01 26.27
N LEU A 15 -9.85 -13.89 26.99
CA LEU A 15 -9.69 -13.86 28.44
C LEU A 15 -10.93 -14.41 29.16
N PRO A 16 -10.75 -14.94 30.40
CA PRO A 16 -11.88 -15.40 31.20
C PRO A 16 -12.96 -14.34 31.36
N GLY A 17 -14.22 -14.73 31.11
CA GLY A 17 -15.37 -13.84 31.15
C GLY A 17 -15.72 -13.19 29.80
N ASP A 18 -15.04 -13.57 28.72
CA ASP A 18 -15.31 -13.17 27.33
C ASP A 18 -15.39 -11.66 27.13
N GLN A 19 -14.79 -10.84 28.01
CA GLN A 19 -14.82 -9.39 27.90
C GLN A 19 -13.72 -8.85 27.00
N LEU A 20 -12.62 -9.58 26.85
CA LEU A 20 -11.48 -9.17 26.05
C LEU A 20 -11.01 -10.34 25.19
N ASP A 21 -10.87 -10.10 23.90
CA ASP A 21 -10.13 -10.97 22.99
C ASP A 21 -9.12 -10.16 22.20
N PHE A 22 -8.07 -10.86 21.76
CA PHE A 22 -7.06 -10.28 20.89
C PHE A 22 -6.46 -11.35 19.98
N THR A 23 -6.08 -10.97 18.77
CA THR A 23 -5.63 -11.90 17.72
C THR A 23 -4.29 -11.50 17.12
N PRO A 24 -3.15 -11.78 17.77
CA PRO A 24 -1.84 -11.52 17.17
C PRO A 24 -1.76 -12.20 15.81
N THR A 25 -1.35 -11.42 14.82
CA THR A 25 -1.24 -11.84 13.43
C THR A 25 0.12 -11.43 12.89
N ILE A 26 0.79 -12.35 12.19
CA ILE A 26 1.97 -12.07 11.38
C ILE A 26 1.66 -12.53 9.97
N ALA A 27 1.81 -11.63 9.01
CA ALA A 27 1.47 -11.86 7.62
C ALA A 27 2.54 -11.37 6.66
N ALA A 28 2.51 -11.93 5.44
CA ALA A 28 3.34 -11.58 4.31
C ALA A 28 2.43 -11.32 3.10
N ASN A 29 2.57 -10.14 2.50
CA ASN A 29 1.82 -9.75 1.31
C ASN A 29 2.73 -9.85 0.09
N ALA A 30 2.29 -10.52 -0.97
CA ALA A 30 3.02 -10.58 -2.23
C ALA A 30 2.09 -10.28 -3.41
N SER A 31 2.55 -9.53 -4.40
CA SER A 31 1.73 -9.15 -5.54
C SER A 31 2.57 -8.82 -6.77
N THR A 32 1.94 -8.86 -7.94
CA THR A 32 2.37 -8.06 -9.08
C THR A 32 1.99 -6.59 -8.87
N GLN A 33 2.69 -5.67 -9.53
CA GLN A 33 2.49 -4.23 -9.41
C GLN A 33 1.87 -3.60 -10.67
N ASN A 34 1.06 -4.35 -11.46
CA ASN A 34 0.52 -3.79 -12.71
C ASN A 34 -0.51 -2.69 -12.43
N TYR A 35 -1.31 -2.79 -11.37
CA TYR A 35 -2.15 -1.69 -10.90
C TYR A 35 -1.32 -0.42 -10.63
N TYR A 36 -0.19 -0.55 -9.92
CA TYR A 36 0.67 0.59 -9.60
C TYR A 36 1.33 1.17 -10.86
N ASN A 37 1.71 0.31 -11.81
CA ASN A 37 2.18 0.73 -13.14
C ASN A 37 1.11 1.52 -13.89
N ASP A 38 -0.13 1.06 -13.88
CA ASP A 38 -1.25 1.75 -14.52
C ASP A 38 -1.53 3.10 -13.87
N TYR A 39 -1.37 3.22 -12.55
CA TYR A 39 -1.41 4.51 -11.86
C TYR A 39 -0.34 5.48 -12.40
N TYR A 40 0.91 5.04 -12.54
CA TYR A 40 1.97 5.90 -13.09
C TYR A 40 1.78 6.24 -14.57
N LYS A 41 1.32 5.28 -15.37
CA LYS A 41 1.07 5.47 -16.81
C LYS A 41 -0.10 6.41 -17.08
N LYS A 42 -1.21 6.23 -16.36
CA LYS A 42 -2.52 6.82 -16.71
C LYS A 42 -2.95 7.95 -15.78
N ARG A 43 -2.42 8.06 -14.56
CA ARG A 43 -2.88 9.04 -13.57
C ARG A 43 -1.79 9.99 -13.09
N ARG A 44 -0.62 9.48 -12.68
CA ARG A 44 0.42 10.30 -12.03
C ARG A 44 0.98 11.41 -12.92
N TYR A 45 1.22 11.10 -14.20
CA TYR A 45 1.79 12.01 -15.20
C TYR A 45 0.80 12.41 -16.29
N MET A 46 -0.49 12.14 -16.09
CA MET A 46 -1.52 12.55 -17.03
C MET A 46 -1.63 14.08 -17.03
N ILE A 47 -1.41 14.69 -18.19
CA ILE A 47 -1.60 16.12 -18.40
C ILE A 47 -3.09 16.37 -18.54
N ARG A 48 -3.69 17.07 -17.56
CA ARG A 48 -5.11 17.43 -17.64
C ARG A 48 -5.30 18.62 -18.58
N LYS A 49 -6.45 18.67 -19.25
CA LYS A 49 -6.83 19.80 -20.10
C LYS A 49 -6.76 21.11 -19.28
N GLY A 50 -5.96 22.07 -19.74
CA GLY A 50 -5.73 23.36 -19.05
C GLY A 50 -4.54 23.39 -18.08
N GLN A 51 -3.87 22.25 -17.84
CA GLN A 51 -2.69 22.21 -16.99
C GLN A 51 -1.46 22.67 -17.77
N LYS A 52 -0.80 23.74 -17.31
CA LYS A 52 0.47 24.20 -17.88
C LYS A 52 1.59 23.27 -17.45
N LEU A 53 2.21 22.59 -18.41
CA LEU A 53 3.46 21.87 -18.19
C LEU A 53 4.58 22.86 -17.90
N GLN A 54 5.63 22.38 -17.22
CA GLN A 54 6.86 23.14 -17.09
C GLN A 54 7.39 23.50 -18.48
N SER A 55 7.84 24.74 -18.65
CA SER A 55 8.23 25.28 -19.96
C SER A 55 9.22 24.36 -20.66
N GLY A 56 8.91 23.97 -21.89
CA GLY A 56 9.75 23.09 -22.71
C GLY A 56 9.42 21.59 -22.64
N VAL A 57 8.53 21.13 -21.77
CA VAL A 57 8.12 19.71 -21.71
C VAL A 57 6.84 19.47 -22.51
N ALA A 58 6.89 18.54 -23.47
CA ALA A 58 5.75 18.15 -24.31
C ALA A 58 4.92 17.02 -23.68
N THR A 59 5.58 16.01 -23.13
CA THR A 59 4.92 14.84 -22.53
C THR A 59 5.79 14.23 -21.45
N ILE A 60 5.16 13.73 -20.39
CA ILE A 60 5.83 12.95 -19.33
C ILE A 60 5.07 11.64 -19.18
N THR A 61 5.81 10.53 -19.10
CA THR A 61 5.25 9.21 -18.85
C THR A 61 6.05 8.53 -17.75
N GLY A 62 5.36 7.70 -16.96
CA GLY A 62 5.98 6.89 -15.91
C GLY A 62 5.59 5.44 -16.09
N THR A 63 6.54 4.55 -15.88
CA THR A 63 6.33 3.10 -15.91
C THR A 63 7.03 2.46 -14.74
N VAL A 64 6.34 1.57 -14.03
CA VAL A 64 6.95 0.76 -12.97
C VAL A 64 7.70 -0.39 -13.65
N LEU A 65 9.00 -0.49 -13.35
CA LEU A 65 9.85 -1.57 -13.85
C LEU A 65 9.45 -2.88 -13.19
N GLU A 66 9.48 -3.96 -13.99
CA GLU A 66 9.13 -5.31 -13.54
C GLU A 66 7.74 -5.40 -12.88
N ALA A 67 6.80 -4.56 -13.31
CA ALA A 67 5.45 -4.51 -12.73
C ALA A 67 4.71 -5.86 -12.78
N SER A 68 5.04 -6.74 -13.72
CA SER A 68 4.45 -8.07 -13.85
C SER A 68 5.19 -9.15 -13.06
N ALA A 69 6.32 -8.82 -12.43
CA ALA A 69 7.03 -9.75 -11.56
C ALA A 69 6.26 -9.89 -10.24
N PHE A 70 6.08 -11.13 -9.80
CA PHE A 70 5.46 -11.43 -8.51
C PHE A 70 6.50 -11.21 -7.40
N LYS A 71 6.25 -10.22 -6.53
CA LYS A 71 7.21 -9.79 -5.51
C LYS A 71 6.55 -9.78 -4.14
N LEU A 72 7.31 -10.16 -3.11
CA LEU A 72 6.96 -9.89 -1.73
C LEU A 72 6.94 -8.37 -1.51
N LEU A 73 5.86 -7.81 -0.98
CA LEU A 73 5.69 -6.37 -0.80
C LEU A 73 6.09 -5.94 0.60
N ASP A 74 5.51 -6.60 1.61
CA ASP A 74 5.76 -6.31 3.01
C ASP A 74 5.54 -7.56 3.89
N TYR A 75 6.07 -7.44 5.11
CA TYR A 75 5.61 -8.20 6.25
C TYR A 75 4.76 -7.29 7.13
N GLU A 76 3.66 -7.82 7.66
CA GLU A 76 2.76 -7.07 8.52
C GLU A 76 2.52 -7.83 9.82
N MET A 77 2.63 -7.11 10.94
CA MET A 77 2.28 -7.61 12.26
C MET A 77 1.12 -6.79 12.80
N SER A 78 0.04 -7.44 13.23
CA SER A 78 -1.12 -6.73 13.80
C SER A 78 -1.61 -7.41 15.07
N LEU A 79 -2.31 -6.63 15.89
CA LEU A 79 -2.94 -7.11 17.12
C LEU A 79 -4.34 -6.50 17.24
N PRO A 80 -5.36 -7.01 16.54
CA PRO A 80 -6.73 -6.66 16.80
C PRO A 80 -7.10 -7.03 18.24
N VAL A 81 -7.72 -6.11 18.95
CA VAL A 81 -8.19 -6.21 20.33
C VAL A 81 -9.64 -5.79 20.35
N ASN A 82 -10.51 -6.62 20.92
CA ASN A 82 -11.91 -6.31 21.13
C ASN A 82 -12.22 -6.33 22.63
N TYR A 83 -12.76 -5.23 23.16
CA TYR A 83 -13.17 -5.11 24.55
C TYR A 83 -14.68 -4.87 24.66
N ARG A 84 -15.40 -5.83 25.24
CA ARG A 84 -16.86 -5.84 25.40
C ARG A 84 -17.27 -5.32 26.77
N ILE A 85 -18.12 -4.29 26.77
CA ILE A 85 -18.72 -3.67 27.95
C ILE A 85 -20.24 -3.59 27.74
N GLY A 86 -20.98 -4.57 28.28
CA GLY A 86 -22.42 -4.66 28.08
C GLY A 86 -22.80 -4.79 26.60
N LYS A 87 -23.54 -3.82 26.07
CA LYS A 87 -23.93 -3.77 24.64
C LYS A 87 -22.89 -3.06 23.74
N CYS A 88 -21.78 -2.58 24.30
CA CYS A 88 -20.76 -1.82 23.60
C CYS A 88 -19.51 -2.68 23.39
N THR A 89 -18.92 -2.68 22.20
CA THR A 89 -17.60 -3.28 21.94
C THR A 89 -16.65 -2.23 21.41
N ILE A 90 -15.50 -2.09 22.05
CA ILE A 90 -14.40 -1.23 21.62
C ILE A 90 -13.42 -2.09 20.80
N HIS A 91 -13.08 -1.63 19.61
CA HIS A 91 -12.12 -2.24 18.71
C HIS A 91 -10.84 -1.40 18.69
N PHE A 92 -9.69 -2.04 18.79
CA PHE A 92 -8.38 -1.39 18.62
C PHE A 92 -7.45 -2.33 17.86
N THR A 93 -6.79 -1.86 16.82
CA THR A 93 -5.91 -2.69 15.99
C THR A 93 -4.65 -1.90 15.64
N PRO A 94 -3.60 -1.98 16.46
CA PRO A 94 -2.26 -1.56 16.08
C PRO A 94 -1.69 -2.53 15.04
N THR A 95 -0.99 -1.95 14.08
CA THR A 95 -0.34 -2.66 12.99
C THR A 95 1.03 -2.06 12.71
N TYR A 96 2.01 -2.92 12.46
CA TYR A 96 3.35 -2.57 12.05
C TYR A 96 3.69 -3.24 10.73
N SER A 97 3.99 -2.43 9.71
CA SER A 97 4.31 -2.89 8.35
C SER A 97 5.79 -2.64 8.03
N ILE A 98 6.43 -3.66 7.46
CA ILE A 98 7.84 -3.68 7.06
C ILE A 98 7.90 -3.94 5.54
N PRO A 99 7.94 -2.88 4.71
CA PRO A 99 8.03 -3.03 3.27
C PRO A 99 9.43 -3.49 2.85
N VAL A 100 9.53 -4.37 1.86
CA VAL A 100 10.80 -5.04 1.48
C VAL A 100 11.26 -4.83 0.05
N ASN A 101 10.35 -4.61 -0.91
CA ASN A 101 10.70 -4.44 -2.33
C ASN A 101 10.19 -3.09 -2.86
N PRO A 102 11.04 -2.04 -2.88
CA PRO A 102 10.64 -0.73 -3.38
C PRO A 102 10.41 -0.78 -4.89
N ALA A 103 9.34 -0.13 -5.34
CA ALA A 103 9.09 -0.02 -6.77
C ALA A 103 10.11 0.92 -7.43
N VAL A 104 10.59 0.55 -8.62
CA VAL A 104 11.43 1.43 -9.44
C VAL A 104 10.61 1.99 -10.58
N VAL A 105 10.50 3.31 -10.64
CA VAL A 105 9.74 4.01 -11.68
C VAL A 105 10.69 4.59 -12.72
N ALA A 106 10.57 4.14 -13.96
CA ALA A 106 11.20 4.76 -15.11
C ALA A 106 10.30 5.90 -15.63
N ILE A 107 10.84 7.11 -15.60
CA ILE A 107 10.20 8.34 -16.03
C ILE A 107 10.84 8.75 -17.36
N ARG A 108 10.00 8.96 -18.37
CA ARG A 108 10.41 9.45 -19.69
C ARG A 108 9.72 10.78 -19.96
N ALA A 109 10.51 11.82 -20.14
CA ALA A 109 10.06 13.16 -20.54
C ALA A 109 10.52 13.44 -21.97
N VAL A 110 9.59 13.91 -22.81
CA VAL A 110 9.87 14.40 -24.16
C VAL A 110 9.72 15.91 -24.14
N MET A 111 10.77 16.60 -24.55
CA MET A 111 10.80 18.06 -24.63
C MET A 111 10.22 18.53 -25.97
N ASN A 112 9.77 19.79 -26.04
CA ASN A 112 9.19 20.38 -27.26
C ASN A 112 10.18 20.40 -28.45
N ASN A 113 11.48 20.40 -28.17
CA ASN A 113 12.56 20.33 -29.18
C ASN A 113 12.90 18.88 -29.59
N GLY A 114 12.16 17.88 -29.10
CA GLY A 114 12.38 16.46 -29.39
C GLY A 114 13.41 15.77 -28.47
N THR A 115 14.10 16.48 -27.58
CA THR A 115 15.02 15.86 -26.61
C THR A 115 14.26 14.91 -25.68
N VAL A 116 14.80 13.71 -25.48
CA VAL A 116 14.24 12.71 -24.56
C VAL A 116 15.11 12.63 -23.30
N ILE A 117 14.49 12.80 -22.14
CA ILE A 117 15.13 12.65 -20.83
C ILE A 117 14.55 11.42 -20.14
N ASN A 118 15.42 10.47 -19.81
CA ASN A 118 15.06 9.29 -19.04
C ASN A 118 15.63 9.40 -17.63
N LYS A 119 14.80 9.15 -16.62
CA LYS A 119 15.21 9.10 -15.22
C LYS A 119 14.56 7.93 -14.53
N THR A 120 15.33 7.17 -13.78
CA THR A 120 14.80 6.14 -12.88
C THR A 120 14.75 6.70 -11.47
N ARG A 121 13.68 6.35 -10.74
CA ARG A 121 13.53 6.68 -9.33
C ARG A 121 13.07 5.44 -8.58
N SER A 122 13.88 5.00 -7.61
CA SER A 122 13.42 4.04 -6.61
C SER A 122 12.50 4.74 -5.63
N GLU A 123 11.41 4.09 -5.28
CA GLU A 123 10.56 4.50 -4.17
C GLU A 123 11.34 4.45 -2.86
N LYS A 124 11.05 5.41 -1.97
CA LYS A 124 11.58 5.43 -0.61
C LYS A 124 10.53 4.76 0.27
N ILE A 125 10.82 3.56 0.73
CA ILE A 125 9.95 2.79 1.63
C ILE A 125 10.55 2.83 3.03
N GLU A 126 9.70 2.94 4.04
CA GLU A 126 10.09 2.98 5.46
C GLU A 126 9.06 2.19 6.26
N ASN A 127 9.51 1.59 7.37
CA ASN A 127 8.63 0.87 8.26
C ASN A 127 7.56 1.83 8.81
N SER A 128 6.34 1.33 8.92
CA SER A 128 5.20 2.16 9.31
C SER A 128 4.45 1.51 10.46
N PHE A 129 4.19 2.29 11.51
CA PHE A 129 3.26 1.93 12.57
C PHE A 129 1.97 2.73 12.37
N TYR A 130 0.84 2.05 12.39
CA TYR A 130 -0.48 2.66 12.31
C TYR A 130 -1.46 1.91 13.19
N TRP A 131 -2.60 2.52 13.46
CA TRP A 131 -3.63 1.88 14.27
C TRP A 131 -5.02 2.30 13.81
N THR A 132 -5.99 1.44 14.02
CA THR A 132 -7.41 1.74 13.86
C THR A 132 -8.13 1.52 15.17
N ALA A 133 -9.08 2.38 15.51
CA ALA A 133 -9.95 2.21 16.66
C ALA A 133 -11.41 2.43 16.26
N GLY A 134 -12.33 1.74 16.91
CA GLY A 134 -13.76 1.82 16.62
C GLY A 134 -14.62 1.39 17.80
N VAL A 135 -15.92 1.65 17.70
CA VAL A 135 -16.91 1.20 18.68
C VAL A 135 -18.10 0.62 17.94
N SER A 136 -18.63 -0.51 18.38
CA SER A 136 -19.86 -1.11 17.89
C SER A 136 -20.86 -1.34 19.02
N PHE A 137 -22.16 -1.33 18.69
CA PHE A 137 -23.24 -1.58 19.64
C PHE A 137 -24.10 -2.75 19.17
N SER A 138 -24.33 -3.73 20.04
CA SER A 138 -25.32 -4.79 19.82
C SER A 138 -26.70 -4.29 20.24
N LEU A 139 -27.70 -4.41 19.36
CA LEU A 139 -29.10 -4.06 19.64
C LEU A 139 -29.74 -5.03 20.64
#